data_AF-A0A3D0YNE4-F1
#
_entry.id   AF-A0A3D0YNE4-F1
#
_cell.length_a   1.000
_cell.length_b   1.000
_cell.length_c   1.000
_cell.angle_alpha   90.00
_cell.angle_beta   90.00
_cell.angle_gamma   90.00
#
_symmetry.space_group_name_H-M   'P 1'
#
loop_
_entity.id
_entity.type
_entity.pdbx_description
1 polymer ?
#
loop_
_entity_poly.entity_id
_entity_poly.type
_entity_poly.pdbx_seq_one_letter_code
_entity_poly.pdbx_strand_id
1 'polypeptide(L)'
;MTWNDQFLALFRFCLQQYQSGNQEFLSYYQQDDLDFLNSIGYKPRELFDFVEDFSDDGMPTESTALLVASVRRDYFQHVQEGVQSNTEITADDIPSRSDE
;
A
#
# COMPACT_ATOMS: atom_id res chain seq x y z
N MET A 1 -16.87 10.39 1.41
CA MET A 1 -16.52 8.95 1.48
C MET A 1 -15.63 8.77 2.69
N THR A 2 -15.75 7.67 3.46
CA THR A 2 -14.83 7.43 4.57
C THR A 2 -13.47 6.97 4.02
N TRP A 3 -12.38 7.14 4.79
CA TRP A 3 -11.04 6.80 4.30
C TRP A 3 -10.92 5.31 3.93
N ASN A 4 -11.61 4.43 4.66
CA ASN A 4 -11.63 2.98 4.41
C ASN A 4 -12.37 2.63 3.12
N ASP A 5 -13.48 3.32 2.82
CA ASP A 5 -14.19 3.12 1.55
C ASP A 5 -13.33 3.58 0.36
N GLN A 6 -12.62 4.71 0.52
CA GLN A 6 -11.71 5.22 -0.51
C GLN A 6 -10.51 4.28 -0.70
N PHE A 7 -9.95 3.74 0.39
CA PHE A 7 -8.90 2.74 0.34
C PHE A 7 -9.33 1.48 -0.43
N LEU A 8 -10.50 0.92 -0.11
CA LEU A 8 -11.01 -0.26 -0.80
C LEU A 8 -11.34 0.00 -2.27
N ALA A 9 -11.85 1.20 -2.60
CA ALA A 9 -12.07 1.60 -3.98
C ALA A 9 -10.76 1.65 -4.77
N LEU A 10 -9.71 2.25 -4.20
CA LEU A 10 -8.39 2.33 -4.82
C LEU A 10 -7.74 0.94 -4.93
N PHE A 11 -7.80 0.11 -3.88
CA PHE A 11 -7.31 -1.28 -3.91
C PHE A 11 -7.92 -2.06 -5.08
N ARG A 12 -9.24 -2.02 -5.23
CA ARG A 12 -9.96 -2.74 -6.29
C ARG A 12 -9.65 -2.18 -7.68
N PHE A 13 -9.42 -0.87 -7.79
CA PHE A 13 -8.95 -0.27 -9.04
C PHE A 13 -7.55 -0.78 -9.40
N CYS A 14 -6.60 -0.75 -8.46
CA CYS A 14 -5.24 -1.27 -8.67
C CYS A 14 -5.25 -2.77 -9.02
N LEU A 15 -6.11 -3.56 -8.37
CA LEU A 15 -6.31 -4.97 -8.69
C LEU A 15 -6.76 -5.18 -10.13
N GLN A 16 -7.70 -4.37 -10.63
CA GLN A 16 -8.11 -4.43 -12.03
C GLN A 16 -6.97 -4.06 -12.99
N GLN A 17 -6.16 -3.06 -12.66
CA GLN A 17 -4.99 -2.68 -13.47
C GLN A 17 -3.97 -3.83 -13.53
N TYR A 18 -3.64 -4.42 -12.39
CA TYR A 18 -2.70 -5.53 -12.32
C TYR A 18 -3.19 -6.75 -13.10
N GLN A 19 -4.46 -7.15 -12.90
CA GLN A 19 -5.08 -8.26 -13.62
C GLN A 19 -5.20 -8.02 -15.14
N SER A 20 -5.16 -6.76 -15.58
CA SER A 20 -5.07 -6.42 -17.01
C SER A 20 -3.66 -6.53 -17.60
N GLY A 21 -2.67 -6.91 -16.79
CA GLY A 21 -1.27 -7.10 -17.18
C GLY A 21 -0.39 -5.85 -17.03
N ASN A 22 -0.90 -4.76 -16.46
CA ASN A 22 -0.10 -3.58 -16.20
C ASN A 22 0.69 -3.78 -14.89
N GLN A 23 2.00 -4.02 -14.95
CA GLN A 23 2.85 -4.14 -13.74
C GLN A 23 3.50 -2.81 -13.32
N GLU A 24 3.32 -1.74 -14.10
CA GLU A 24 3.88 -0.42 -13.80
C GLU A 24 2.97 0.31 -12.80
N PHE A 25 3.00 -0.11 -11.53
CA PHE A 25 2.07 0.40 -10.50
C PHE A 25 2.11 1.94 -10.31
N LEU A 26 3.23 2.60 -10.61
CA LEU A 26 3.31 4.06 -10.58
C LEU A 26 2.38 4.74 -11.59
N SER A 27 1.96 4.04 -12.64
CA SER A 27 1.00 4.53 -13.63
C SER A 27 -0.45 4.52 -13.15
N TYR A 28 -0.75 3.90 -12.00
CA TYR A 28 -2.13 3.69 -11.54
C TYR A 28 -2.75 4.94 -10.93
N TYR A 29 -1.93 5.81 -10.34
CA TYR A 29 -2.39 6.82 -9.39
C TYR A 29 -2.54 8.18 -10.06
N GLN A 30 -3.65 8.85 -9.77
CA GLN A 30 -3.81 10.28 -9.99
C GLN A 30 -3.31 11.08 -8.78
N GLN A 31 -3.18 12.40 -8.93
CA GLN A 31 -2.72 13.26 -7.82
C GLN A 31 -3.60 13.10 -6.57
N ASP A 32 -4.92 13.01 -6.74
CA ASP A 32 -5.86 12.83 -5.62
C ASP A 32 -5.66 11.48 -4.90
N ASP A 33 -5.27 10.43 -5.62
CA ASP A 33 -4.95 9.13 -5.02
C ASP A 33 -3.66 9.21 -4.21
N LEU A 34 -2.65 9.91 -4.73
CA LEU A 34 -1.38 10.13 -4.03
C LEU A 34 -1.58 10.98 -2.77
N ASP A 35 -2.36 12.05 -2.86
CA ASP A 35 -2.69 12.91 -1.72
C ASP A 35 -3.47 12.13 -0.66
N PHE A 36 -4.40 11.27 -1.09
CA PHE A 36 -5.13 10.37 -0.21
C PHE A 36 -4.20 9.40 0.51
N LEU A 37 -3.36 8.64 -0.22
CA LEU A 37 -2.43 7.68 0.37
C LEU A 37 -1.48 8.38 1.36
N ASN A 38 -0.99 9.56 1.01
CA ASN A 38 -0.15 10.36 1.89
C ASN A 38 -0.89 10.77 3.18
N SER A 39 -2.17 11.16 3.08
CA SER A 39 -2.98 11.58 4.23
C SER A 39 -3.19 10.48 5.28
N ILE A 40 -3.07 9.21 4.89
CA ILE A 40 -3.18 8.04 5.77
C ILE A 40 -1.81 7.39 6.07
N GLY A 41 -0.70 8.01 5.66
CA GLY A 41 0.65 7.51 5.93
C GLY A 41 1.06 6.30 5.07
N TYR A 42 0.46 6.13 3.90
CA TYR A 42 0.63 4.96 3.03
C TYR A 42 1.48 5.31 1.80
N LYS A 43 2.28 4.35 1.32
CA LYS A 43 3.04 4.49 0.08
C LYS A 43 2.35 3.74 -1.08
N PRO A 44 2.42 4.24 -2.33
CA PRO A 44 1.92 3.52 -3.50
C PRO A 44 2.45 2.07 -3.63
N ARG A 45 3.73 1.86 -3.30
CA ARG A 45 4.36 0.52 -3.31
C ARG A 45 3.68 -0.42 -2.33
N GLU A 46 3.42 0.05 -1.12
CA GLU A 46 2.79 -0.78 -0.08
C GLU A 46 1.39 -1.24 -0.47
N LEU A 47 0.61 -0.40 -1.17
CA LEU A 47 -0.71 -0.81 -1.66
C LEU A 47 -0.57 -1.86 -2.76
N PHE A 48 0.39 -1.62 -3.65
CA PHE A 48 0.66 -2.49 -4.77
C PHE A 48 1.11 -3.88 -4.32
N ASP A 49 1.96 -4.00 -3.31
CA ASP A 49 2.43 -5.29 -2.81
C ASP A 49 1.25 -6.16 -2.33
N PHE A 50 0.27 -5.58 -1.62
CA PHE A 50 -0.94 -6.31 -1.24
C PHE A 50 -1.84 -6.68 -2.43
N VAL A 51 -1.86 -5.86 -3.47
CA VAL A 51 -2.63 -6.12 -4.70
C VAL A 51 -2.00 -7.26 -5.49
N GLU A 52 -0.68 -7.25 -5.64
CA GLU A 52 0.11 -8.29 -6.30
C GLU A 52 -0.05 -9.63 -5.57
N ASP A 53 0.22 -9.67 -4.26
CA ASP A 53 0.08 -10.87 -3.43
C ASP A 53 -1.36 -11.43 -3.49
N PHE A 54 -2.36 -10.56 -3.38
CA PHE A 54 -3.75 -11.00 -3.48
C PHE A 54 -4.13 -11.53 -4.87
N SER A 55 -3.59 -10.92 -5.94
CA SER A 55 -3.87 -11.37 -7.31
C SER A 55 -3.24 -12.74 -7.61
N ASP A 56 -2.01 -12.96 -7.14
CA ASP A 56 -1.23 -14.14 -7.48
C ASP A 56 -1.51 -15.32 -6.53
N ASP A 57 -1.59 -15.05 -5.23
CA ASP A 57 -1.69 -16.07 -4.18
C ASP A 57 -3.07 -16.08 -3.48
N GLY A 58 -3.95 -15.13 -3.79
CA GLY A 58 -5.27 -15.00 -3.17
C GLY A 58 -5.24 -14.49 -1.73
N MET A 59 -4.04 -14.17 -1.21
CA MET A 59 -3.81 -13.75 0.17
C MET A 59 -2.66 -12.74 0.22
N PRO A 60 -2.70 -11.75 1.12
CA PRO A 60 -3.76 -11.49 2.08
C PRO A 60 -5.01 -10.86 1.42
N THR A 61 -6.20 -11.09 2.01
CA THR A 61 -7.46 -10.57 1.44
C THR A 61 -7.55 -9.04 1.47
N GLU A 62 -8.44 -8.45 0.66
CA GLU A 62 -8.73 -7.01 0.71
C GLU A 62 -9.08 -6.51 2.12
N SER A 63 -9.78 -7.34 2.91
CA SER A 63 -10.14 -7.00 4.30
C SER A 63 -8.92 -6.98 5.22
N THR A 64 -7.97 -7.90 5.00
CA THR A 64 -6.71 -7.95 5.73
C THR A 64 -5.85 -6.73 5.38
N ALA A 65 -5.74 -6.38 4.09
CA ALA A 65 -5.03 -5.18 3.66
C ALA A 65 -5.62 -3.91 4.30
N LEU A 66 -6.95 -3.79 4.37
CA LEU A 66 -7.62 -2.68 5.05
C LEU A 66 -7.29 -2.64 6.57
N LEU A 67 -7.28 -3.79 7.25
CA LEU A 67 -6.94 -3.85 8.67
C LEU A 67 -5.48 -3.44 8.91
N VAL A 68 -4.55 -3.88 8.07
CA VAL A 68 -3.15 -3.43 8.15
C VAL A 68 -3.04 -1.92 7.91
N ALA A 69 -3.72 -1.40 6.89
CA ALA A 69 -3.77 0.03 6.61
C ALA A 69 -4.34 0.83 7.79
N SER A 70 -5.35 0.30 8.50
CA SER A 70 -5.93 0.95 9.67
C SER A 70 -4.91 1.11 10.81
N VAL A 71 -4.16 0.07 11.13
CA VAL A 71 -3.12 0.10 12.17
C VAL A 71 -2.00 1.07 11.80
N ARG A 72 -1.58 1.07 10.52
CA ARG A 72 -0.54 1.98 10.04
C ARG A 72 -0.98 3.44 10.05
N ARG A 73 -2.21 3.71 9.62
CA ARG A 73 -2.82 5.05 9.69
C ARG A 73 -2.84 5.56 11.13
N ASP A 74 -3.25 4.72 12.07
CA ASP A 74 -3.32 5.12 13.48
C ASP A 74 -1.92 5.36 14.07
N TYR A 75 -0.94 4.52 13.71
CA TYR A 75 0.46 4.75 14.08
C TYR A 75 1.00 6.06 13.49
N PHE A 76 0.76 6.31 12.21
CA PHE A 76 1.14 7.54 11.52
C PHE A 76 0.54 8.78 12.20
N GLN A 77 -0.74 8.74 12.54
CA GLN A 77 -1.44 9.87 13.14
C GLN A 77 -1.09 10.10 14.61
N HIS A 78 -0.94 9.03 15.40
CA HIS A 78 -0.83 9.14 16.86
C HIS A 78 0.60 8.96 17.40
N VAL A 79 1.47 8.26 16.69
CA VAL A 79 2.86 8.03 17.13
C VAL A 79 3.84 8.86 16.31
N GLN A 80 3.61 9.01 14.99
CA GLN A 80 4.46 9.84 14.13
C GLN A 80 3.95 11.27 13.96
N GLU A 81 2.82 11.63 14.60
CA GLU A 81 2.22 12.98 14.53
C GLU A 81 1.96 13.47 13.09
N GLY A 82 1.70 12.54 12.16
CA GLY A 82 1.51 12.82 10.74
C GLY A 82 2.80 13.16 9.98
N VAL A 83 3.97 12.93 10.57
CA VAL A 83 5.27 13.21 9.97
C VAL A 83 5.86 11.92 9.38
N GLN A 84 6.04 11.90 8.06
CA GLN A 84 6.68 10.77 7.39
C GLN A 84 8.16 10.64 7.77
N SER A 85 8.65 9.40 7.81
CA SER A 85 10.09 9.14 7.96
C SER A 85 10.86 9.63 6.73
N ASN A 86 11.96 10.35 6.96
CA ASN A 86 12.92 10.71 5.92
C ASN A 86 13.98 9.62 5.70
N THR A 87 13.94 8.54 6.46
CA THR A 87 14.83 7.40 6.29
C THR A 87 14.17 6.38 5.36
N GLU A 88 14.79 6.18 4.20
CA GLU A 88 14.48 5.10 3.27
C GLU A 88 15.61 4.07 3.33
N ILE A 89 15.24 2.80 3.27
CA ILE A 89 16.18 1.68 3.19
C ILE A 89 15.92 0.94 1.87
N THR A 90 16.98 0.40 1.32
CA THR A 90 17.03 -0.36 0.08
C THR A 90 17.20 -1.85 0.40
N ALA A 91 17.09 -2.71 -0.62
CA ALA A 91 17.36 -4.14 -0.44
C ALA A 91 18.80 -4.40 0.06
N ASP A 92 19.76 -3.55 -0.33
CA ASP A 92 21.16 -3.66 0.10
C ASP A 92 21.37 -3.31 1.59
N ASP A 93 20.41 -2.62 2.21
CA ASP A 93 20.44 -2.25 3.63
C ASP A 93 19.93 -3.38 4.54
N ILE A 94 19.38 -4.46 3.98
CA ILE A 94 18.78 -5.57 4.72
C ILE A 94 19.58 -6.85 4.43
N PRO A 95 19.83 -7.73 5.43
CA PRO A 95 20.50 -9.00 5.19
C PRO A 95 19.82 -9.80 4.06
N SER A 96 20.62 -10.39 3.17
CA SER A 96 20.08 -11.25 2.12
C SER A 96 19.32 -12.41 2.74
N ARG A 97 18.23 -12.83 2.11
CA ARG A 97 17.55 -14.08 2.48
C ARG A 97 18.58 -15.20 2.43
N SER A 98 18.88 -15.78 3.57
CA SER A 98 19.69 -17.01 3.62
C SER A 98 18.77 -18.12 3.12
N ASP A 99 19.28 -19.01 2.27
CA ASP A 99 18.52 -20.21 1.88
C ASP A 99 18.18 -21.00 3.16
N GLU A 100 16.89 -21.17 3.46
CA GLU A 100 16.38 -22.09 4.50
C GLU A 100 16.43 -23.54 4.01
#